data_AF-A0A831UMJ0-F1
#
_entry.id   AF-A0A831UMJ0-F1
#
_cell.length_a   1.000
_cell.length_b   1.000
_cell.length_c   1.000
_cell.angle_alpha   90.00
_cell.angle_beta   90.00
_cell.angle_gamma   90.00
#
_symmetry.space_group_name_H-M   'P 1'
#
loop_
_entity.id
_entity.type
_entity.pdbx_description
1 polymer ?
#
loop_
_entity_poly.entity_id
_entity_poly.type
_entity_poly.pdbx_seq_one_letter_code
_entity_poly.pdbx_strand_id
1 'polypeptide(L)' 'MLTRLTLRNFKRFGEVAIELGNPVVFVGPNNSGKTSALHGLALWDVGLKRWNEKRKGKTAPEKRPGVTINRKDLVAVP' A
#
# COMPACT_ATOMS: atom_id res chain seq x y z
N MET A 1 8.40 9.68 -7.50
CA MET A 1 9.26 8.80 -6.68
C MET A 1 8.65 8.70 -5.29
N LEU A 2 8.60 7.51 -4.68
CA LEU A 2 8.10 7.35 -3.31
C LEU A 2 9.22 7.67 -2.32
N THR A 3 8.92 8.44 -1.28
CA THR A 3 9.92 8.92 -0.30
C THR A 3 9.66 8.42 1.12
N ARG A 4 8.46 7.93 1.41
CA ARG A 4 8.08 7.42 2.72
C ARG A 4 6.95 6.40 2.61
N LEU A 5 7.02 5.34 3.41
CA LEU A 5 5.95 4.37 3.63
C LEU A 5 5.51 4.46 5.09
N THR A 6 4.22 4.74 5.31
CA THR A 6 3.63 4.72 6.66
C THR A 6 2.58 3.61 6.71
N LEU A 7 2.73 2.70 7.66
CA LEU A 7 1.80 1.59 7.88
C LEU A 7 1.21 1.71 9.28
N ARG A 8 -0.12 1.60 9.37
CA ARG A 8 -0.88 1.68 10.61
C ARG A 8 -1.86 0.52 10.67
N ASN A 9 -1.90 -0.17 11.81
CA ASN A 9 -2.75 -1.35 12.04
C ASN A 9 -2.67 -2.36 10.89
N PHE A 10 -1.46 -2.56 10.35
CA PHE A 10 -1.24 -3.37 9.17
C PHE A 10 -0.40 -4.60 9.51
N LYS A 11 -1.06 -5.77 9.47
CA LYS A 11 -0.48 -7.05 9.89
C LYS A 11 0.09 -6.93 11.30
N ARG A 12 1.41 -7.06 11.46
CA ARG A 12 2.09 -6.98 12.77
C ARG A 12 2.45 -5.57 13.22
N PHE A 13 2.27 -4.56 12.36
CA PHE A 13 2.64 -3.19 12.68
C PHE A 13 1.46 -2.47 13.32
N GLY A 14 1.63 -2.00 14.57
CA GLY A 14 0.75 -1.00 15.17
C GLY A 14 0.87 0.33 14.42
N GLU A 15 2.07 0.91 14.43
CA GLU A 15 2.45 2.02 13.55
C GLU A 15 3.94 1.93 13.22
N VAL A 16 4.28 2.14 11.95
CA VAL A 16 5.67 2.29 11.50
C VAL A 16 5.76 3.29 10.36
N ALA A 17 6.81 4.11 10.39
CA ALA A 17 7.17 5.02 9.31
C ALA A 17 8.57 4.64 8.81
N ILE A 18 8.68 4.42 7.49
CA ILE A 18 9.90 3.98 6.82
C ILE A 18 10.23 5.02 5.77
N GLU A 19 11.44 5.58 5.85
CA GLU A 19 11.96 6.44 4.79
C GLU A 19 12.35 5.60 3.56
N LEU A 20 11.91 6.04 2.38
CA LEU A 20 12.21 5.41 1.10
C LEU A 20 13.25 6.25 0.34
N GLY A 21 14.51 6.20 0.80
CA GLY A 21 15.66 6.75 0.08
C GLY A 21 16.03 5.95 -1.18
N ASN A 22 17.24 6.16 -1.72
CA ASN A 22 17.73 5.39 -2.87
C ASN A 22 19.21 4.99 -2.69
N PRO A 23 19.53 3.69 -2.44
CA PRO A 23 18.63 2.53 -2.29
C PRO A 23 18.11 2.32 -0.85
N VAL A 24 17.04 1.53 -0.70
CA VAL A 24 16.57 1.03 0.61
C VAL A 24 16.61 -0.49 0.65
N VAL A 25 17.14 -1.03 1.74
CA VAL A 25 17.25 -2.47 1.97
C VAL A 25 16.54 -2.84 3.27
N PHE A 26 15.61 -3.80 3.21
CA PHE A 26 14.93 -4.34 4.39
C PHE A 26 15.71 -5.53 4.96
N VAL A 27 16.29 -5.37 6.16
CA VAL A 27 17.09 -6.41 6.84
C VAL A 27 16.52 -6.76 8.22
N GLY A 28 16.69 -8.01 8.66
CA GLY A 28 16.31 -8.46 9.99
C GLY A 28 15.90 -9.94 10.03
N PRO A 29 15.57 -10.50 11.21
CA PRO A 29 15.19 -11.89 11.38
C PRO A 29 13.91 -12.30 10.63
N ASN A 30 13.67 -13.60 10.49
CA ASN A 30 12.39 -14.09 9.96
C ASN A 30 11.22 -13.57 10.79
N ASN A 31 10.10 -13.32 10.12
CA ASN A 31 8.92 -12.71 10.73
C ASN A 31 9.13 -11.27 11.27
N SER A 32 10.27 -10.59 11.02
CA SER A 32 10.50 -9.23 11.54
C SER A 32 9.64 -8.13 10.89
N GLY A 33 8.92 -8.44 9.81
CA GLY A 33 8.03 -7.50 9.12
C GLY A 33 8.55 -7.01 7.76
N LYS A 34 9.72 -7.48 7.29
CA LYS A 34 10.26 -7.15 5.94
C LYS A 34 9.22 -7.38 4.84
N THR A 35 8.66 -8.59 4.77
CA THR A 35 7.61 -8.91 3.80
C THR A 35 6.32 -8.13 4.06
N SER A 36 6.01 -7.81 5.33
CA SER A 36 4.85 -6.98 5.66
C SER A 36 5.01 -5.54 5.12
N ALA A 37 6.21 -4.97 5.14
CA ALA A 37 6.47 -3.67 4.53
C ALA A 37 6.21 -3.70 3.00
N LEU A 38 6.73 -4.72 2.31
CA LEU A 38 6.50 -4.92 0.88
C LEU A 38 5.01 -5.16 0.55
N HIS A 39 4.31 -5.93 1.36
CA HIS A 39 2.86 -6.14 1.23
C HIS A 39 2.06 -4.85 1.39
N GLY A 40 2.47 -3.97 2.30
CA GLY A 40 1.84 -2.66 2.47
C GLY A 40 2.00 -1.79 1.22
N LEU A 41 3.19 -1.81 0.62
CA LEU A 41 3.45 -1.11 -0.63
C LEU A 41 2.65 -1.69 -1.81
N ALA A 42 2.56 -3.02 -1.90
CA ALA A 42 1.75 -3.71 -2.90
C ALA A 42 0.25 -3.38 -2.76
N LEU A 43 -0.29 -3.34 -1.53
CA LEU A 43 -1.67 -2.97 -1.27
C LEU A 43 -1.97 -1.52 -1.72
N TRP A 44 -1.05 -0.60 -1.43
CA TRP A 44 -1.15 0.79 -1.87
C TRP A 44 -1.19 0.90 -3.40
N ASP A 45 -0.31 0.18 -4.11
CA ASP A 45 -0.29 0.15 -5.57
C ASP A 45 -1.59 -0.40 -6.17
N VAL A 46 -2.13 -1.49 -5.62
CA VAL A 46 -3.44 -2.03 -6.03
C VAL A 46 -4.55 -0.98 -5.83
N GLY A 47 -4.59 -0.32 -4.67
CA GLY A 47 -5.59 0.72 -4.39
C GLY A 47 -5.50 1.89 -5.36
N LEU A 48 -4.29 2.36 -5.65
CA LEU A 48 -4.05 3.44 -6.60
C LEU A 48 -4.47 3.07 -8.03
N LYS A 49 -4.13 1.85 -8.48
CA LYS A 49 -4.52 1.34 -9.81
C LYS A 49 -6.04 1.31 -9.96
N ARG A 50 -6.75 0.71 -8.98
CA ARG A 50 -8.22 0.62 -9.00
C ARG A 50 -8.89 1.99 -8.94
N TRP A 51 -8.33 2.91 -8.16
CA TRP A 51 -8.81 4.28 -8.13
C TRP A 51 -8.69 4.94 -9.51
N ASN A 52 -7.52 4.84 -10.13
CA ASN A 52 -7.26 5.43 -11.44
C ASN A 52 -8.12 4.80 -12.54
N GLU A 53 -8.29 3.48 -12.57
CA GLU A 53 -9.19 2.82 -13.53
C GLU A 53 -10.60 3.40 -13.52
N LYS A 54 -11.14 3.68 -12.33
CA LYS A 54 -12.52 4.16 -12.18
C LYS A 54 -12.66 5.68 -12.35
N ARG A 55 -11.62 6.44 -12.00
CA ARG A 55 -11.69 7.91 -11.79
C ARG A 55 -10.73 8.75 -12.62
N LYS A 56 -9.72 8.18 -13.27
CA LYS A 56 -8.78 8.95 -14.08
C LYS A 56 -9.54 9.71 -15.18
N GLY A 57 -9.28 11.01 -15.28
CA GLY A 57 -9.91 11.90 -16.26
C GLY A 57 -11.36 12.30 -15.96
N LYS A 58 -11.92 11.92 -14.80
CA LYS A 58 -13.26 12.33 -14.37
C LYS A 58 -13.17 13.41 -13.29
N THR A 59 -14.18 14.28 -13.23
CA THR A 59 -14.34 15.24 -12.15
C THR A 59 -14.40 14.51 -10.82
N ALA A 60 -13.70 15.04 -9.80
CA ALA A 60 -13.76 14.50 -8.46
C ALA A 60 -15.23 14.48 -7.98
N PRO A 61 -15.73 13.34 -7.48
CA PRO A 61 -17.10 13.30 -7.00
C PRO A 61 -17.29 14.19 -5.77
N GLU A 62 -18.47 14.80 -5.65
CA GLU A 62 -18.83 15.69 -4.53
C GLU A 62 -18.91 14.93 -3.19
N LYS A 63 -19.36 13.68 -3.24
CA LYS A 63 -19.28 12.75 -2.10
C LYS A 63 -17.95 11.98 -2.18
N ARG A 64 -17.60 11.23 -1.12
CA ARG A 64 -16.44 10.30 -1.13
C ARG A 64 -16.89 8.85 -1.45
N PRO A 65 -17.37 8.51 -2.66
CA PRO A 65 -17.61 7.12 -2.99
C PRO A 65 -16.27 6.39 -3.05
N GLY A 66 -16.11 5.38 -2.21
CA GLY A 66 -14.98 4.46 -2.29
C GLY A 66 -14.96 3.72 -3.63
N VAL A 67 -13.81 3.10 -3.93
CA VAL A 67 -13.67 2.15 -5.03
C VAL A 67 -13.49 0.77 -4.41
N THR A 68 -14.36 -0.16 -4.77
CA THR A 68 -14.32 -1.53 -4.27
C THR A 68 -13.06 -2.25 -4.74
N ILE A 69 -12.38 -2.94 -3.83
CA ILE A 69 -11.28 -3.85 -4.10
C ILE A 69 -11.73 -5.25 -3.67
N ASN A 70 -11.65 -6.23 -4.57
CA ASN A 70 -12.04 -7.60 -4.29
C ASN A 70 -10.84 -8.43 -3.84
N ARG A 71 -11.11 -9.58 -3.20
CA ARG A 71 -10.06 -10.53 -2.80
C ARG A 71 -9.19 -10.99 -3.97
N LYS A 72 -9.79 -11.18 -5.15
CA LYS A 72 -9.07 -11.52 -6.39
C LYS A 72 -8.09 -10.44 -6.86
N ASP A 73 -8.22 -9.21 -6.35
CA ASP A 73 -7.34 -8.09 -6.68
C ASP A 73 -6.14 -8.03 -5.73
N LEU A 74 -6.15 -8.81 -4.63
CA LEU A 74 -5.17 -8.80 -3.56
C LEU A 74 -4.21 -10.00 -3.60
N VAL A 75 -3.99 -10.61 -4.76
CA VAL A 75 -3.13 -11.80 -4.91
C VAL A 75 -1.69 -11.54 -4.43
N ALA A 76 -1.20 -10.31 -4.58
CA ALA A 76 0.13 -9.89 -4.12
C ALA A 76 0.20 -9.56 -2.61
N VAL A 77 -0.92 -9.63 -1.89
CA VAL A 77 -1.03 -9.34 -0.46
C VAL A 77 -1.66 -10.56 0.23
N PRO A 78 -0.85 -11.61 0.51
CA PRO A 78 -1.32 -12.82 1.19
C PRO A 78 -1.74 -12.57 2.64
#